data_AF-A0A4Y6HSX0-F1
#
_entry.id   AF-A0A4Y6HSX0-F1
#
_cell.length_a   1.000
_cell.length_b   1.000
_cell.length_c   1.000
_cell.angle_alpha   90.00
_cell.angle_beta   90.00
_cell.angle_gamma   90.00
#
_symmetry.space_group_name_H-M   'P 1'
#
loop_
_entity.id
_entity.type
_entity.pdbx_description
1 polymer ?
#
loop_
_entity_poly.entity_id
_entity_poly.type
_entity_poly.pdbx_seq_one_letter_code
_entity_poly.pdbx_strand_id
1 'polypeptide(L)'
;GQSLKTRTMLLADINRLIEEIDNIANTTSFNGKQLLSGNFTNQEFQIGASSNQTMKATIGATQSSKIGFTRFETGAQSFTSGVVGLTVQNFNGIEDFKFEN
;
A
#
# COMPACT_ATOMS: atom_id res chain seq x y z
N GLY A 1 -4.81 9.09 -30.02
CA GLY A 1 -4.82 9.44 -28.59
C GLY A 1 -6.22 9.24 -28.05
N GLN A 2 -6.36 8.73 -26.83
CA GLN A 2 -7.69 8.47 -26.24
C GLN A 2 -8.51 9.77 -26.15
N SER A 3 -9.79 9.70 -26.54
CA SER A 3 -10.73 10.82 -26.36
C SER A 3 -11.08 10.98 -24.88
N LEU A 4 -11.58 12.15 -24.48
CA LEU A 4 -12.11 12.37 -23.13
C LEU A 4 -13.16 11.31 -22.77
N LYS A 5 -14.05 10.98 -23.72
CA LYS A 5 -15.07 9.94 -23.56
C LYS A 5 -14.48 8.56 -23.22
N THR A 6 -13.43 8.15 -23.93
CA THR A 6 -12.75 6.86 -23.66
C THR A 6 -12.09 6.85 -22.29
N ARG A 7 -11.47 7.96 -21.87
CA ARG A 7 -10.89 8.10 -20.52
C ARG A 7 -11.95 8.02 -19.43
N THR A 8 -13.09 8.67 -19.63
CA THR A 8 -14.21 8.59 -18.67
C THR A 8 -14.74 7.18 -18.53
N MET A 9 -14.86 6.42 -19.63
CA MET A 9 -15.26 5.01 -19.58
C MET A 9 -14.25 4.15 -18.81
N LEU A 10 -12.95 4.36 -19.03
CA LEU A 10 -11.90 3.66 -18.29
C LEU A 10 -11.94 3.98 -16.78
N LEU A 11 -12.15 5.25 -16.43
CA LEU A 11 -12.29 5.67 -15.02
C LEU A 11 -13.51 5.01 -14.34
N ALA A 12 -14.61 4.86 -15.06
CA ALA A 12 -15.80 4.18 -14.53
C ALA A 12 -15.50 2.70 -14.20
N ASP A 13 -14.77 1.99 -15.06
CA ASP A 13 -14.40 0.60 -14.79
C ASP A 13 -13.37 0.50 -13.66
N ILE A 14 -12.40 1.43 -13.58
CA ILE A 14 -11.47 1.51 -12.45
C ILE A 14 -12.20 1.70 -11.12
N ASN A 15 -13.20 2.58 -11.07
CA ASN A 15 -13.99 2.78 -9.85
C ASN A 15 -14.72 1.50 -9.43
N ARG A 16 -15.33 0.78 -10.38
CA ARG A 16 -15.97 -0.52 -10.12
C ARG A 16 -14.97 -1.56 -9.59
N LEU A 17 -13.75 -1.58 -10.11
CA LEU A 17 -12.69 -2.48 -9.61
C LEU A 17 -12.26 -2.11 -8.19
N ILE A 18 -12.17 -0.82 -7.87
CA ILE A 18 -11.86 -0.33 -6.52
C ILE A 18 -12.96 -0.72 -5.53
N GLU A 19 -14.23 -0.56 -5.92
CA GLU A 19 -15.37 -1.01 -5.11
C GLU A 19 -15.31 -2.51 -4.84
N GLU A 20 -14.94 -3.32 -5.84
CA GLU A 20 -14.81 -4.76 -5.67
C GLU A 20 -13.66 -5.14 -4.72
N ILE A 21 -12.53 -4.42 -4.76
CA ILE A 21 -11.44 -4.58 -3.79
C ILE A 21 -11.95 -4.32 -2.36
N ASP A 22 -12.72 -3.25 -2.16
CA ASP A 22 -13.28 -2.93 -0.85
C ASP A 22 -14.34 -3.96 -0.40
N ASN A 23 -15.15 -4.47 -1.33
CA ASN A 23 -16.09 -5.55 -1.04
C ASN A 23 -15.35 -6.80 -0.56
N ILE A 24 -14.30 -7.23 -1.26
CA ILE A 24 -13.49 -8.40 -0.87
C ILE A 24 -12.86 -8.17 0.51
N ALA A 25 -12.29 -6.99 0.75
CA ALA A 25 -11.64 -6.66 2.01
C ALA A 25 -12.61 -6.68 3.21
N ASN A 26 -13.87 -6.29 3.00
CA ASN A 26 -14.89 -6.18 4.06
C ASN A 26 -15.78 -7.43 4.22
N THR A 27 -15.80 -8.34 3.24
CA THR A 27 -16.66 -9.53 3.27
C THR A 27 -15.88 -10.81 3.56
N THR A 28 -14.57 -10.84 3.28
CA THR A 28 -13.72 -12.01 3.52
C THR A 28 -13.57 -12.26 5.01
N SER A 29 -14.26 -13.30 5.48
CA SER A 29 -14.31 -13.67 6.90
C SER A 29 -14.24 -15.18 7.09
N PHE A 30 -13.76 -15.58 8.26
CA PHE A 30 -13.77 -16.97 8.72
C PHE A 30 -14.35 -17.05 10.12
N ASN A 31 -15.38 -17.87 10.32
CA ASN A 31 -16.10 -18.01 11.58
C ASN A 31 -16.49 -16.65 12.22
N GLY A 32 -16.99 -15.72 11.38
CA GLY A 32 -17.40 -14.38 11.81
C GLY A 32 -16.26 -13.40 12.09
N LYS A 33 -15.00 -13.81 11.93
CA LYS A 33 -13.83 -12.92 12.03
C LYS A 33 -13.45 -12.40 10.65
N GLN A 34 -13.48 -11.09 10.49
CA GLN A 34 -12.98 -10.41 9.29
C GLN A 34 -11.47 -10.57 9.18
N LEU A 35 -11.00 -11.03 8.02
CA LEU A 35 -9.58 -11.37 7.81
C LEU A 35 -8.81 -10.20 7.19
N LEU A 36 -9.38 -9.56 6.17
CA LEU A 36 -8.71 -8.57 5.32
C LEU A 36 -9.02 -7.12 5.72
N SER A 37 -9.86 -6.93 6.75
CA SER A 37 -10.26 -5.61 7.21
C SER A 37 -9.15 -4.86 7.98
N GLY A 38 -8.06 -5.54 8.32
CA GLY A 38 -7.00 -5.02 9.20
C GLY A 38 -7.28 -5.21 10.69
N ASN A 39 -8.42 -5.78 11.07
CA ASN A 39 -8.73 -6.11 12.46
C ASN A 39 -8.14 -7.46 12.89
N PHE A 40 -7.67 -8.27 11.95
CA PHE A 40 -7.07 -9.59 12.23
C PHE A 40 -5.61 -9.42 12.67
N THR A 41 -5.39 -8.90 13.87
CA THR A 41 -4.05 -8.58 14.39
C THR A 41 -3.75 -9.39 15.64
N ASN A 42 -2.52 -9.92 15.72
CA ASN A 42 -2.03 -10.68 16.88
C ASN A 42 -2.93 -11.87 17.27
N GLN A 43 -3.53 -12.53 16.28
CA GLN A 43 -4.38 -13.68 16.52
C GLN A 43 -3.52 -14.90 16.88
N GLU A 44 -3.78 -15.49 18.04
CA GLU A 44 -3.05 -16.64 18.55
C GLU A 44 -3.78 -17.95 18.25
N PHE A 45 -3.04 -18.93 17.75
CA PHE A 45 -3.49 -20.29 17.48
C PHE A 45 -2.65 -21.25 18.29
N GLN A 46 -3.26 -21.93 19.28
CA GLN A 46 -2.59 -22.96 20.05
C GLN A 46 -2.30 -24.17 19.13
N ILE A 47 -1.03 -24.55 19.00
CA ILE A 47 -0.58 -25.61 18.08
C ILE A 47 0.01 -26.82 18.81
N GLY A 48 0.07 -26.83 20.13
CA GLY A 48 0.52 -28.00 20.88
C GLY A 48 -0.10 -28.15 22.26
N ALA A 49 0.38 -29.13 23.02
CA ALA A 49 -0.26 -29.58 24.26
C ALA A 49 0.06 -28.71 25.48
N SER A 50 1.17 -27.98 25.46
CA SER A 50 1.60 -27.14 26.59
C SER A 50 1.11 -25.69 26.43
N SER A 51 0.80 -25.02 27.55
CA SER A 51 0.45 -23.60 27.55
C SER A 51 1.51 -22.75 26.84
N ASN A 52 1.06 -21.72 26.11
CA ASN A 52 1.89 -20.78 25.33
C ASN A 52 2.58 -21.36 24.08
N GLN A 53 2.28 -22.60 23.70
CA GLN A 53 2.71 -23.15 22.41
C GLN A 53 1.77 -22.67 21.30
N THR A 54 1.91 -21.40 20.91
CA THR A 54 1.03 -20.72 19.96
C THR A 54 1.75 -20.21 18.72
N MET A 55 1.06 -20.20 17.59
CA MET A 55 1.40 -19.42 16.40
C MET A 55 0.62 -18.10 16.40
N LYS A 56 1.31 -17.00 16.09
CA LYS A 56 0.67 -15.69 15.92
C LYS A 56 0.50 -15.38 14.44
N ALA A 57 -0.70 -14.95 14.08
CA ALA A 57 -0.99 -14.46 12.73
C ALA A 57 -1.54 -13.04 12.80
N THR A 58 -1.02 -12.20 11.92
CA THR A 58 -1.48 -10.83 11.71
C THR A 58 -1.67 -10.65 10.21
N ILE A 59 -2.85 -10.16 9.81
CA ILE A 59 -3.17 -9.81 8.44
C ILE A 59 -3.42 -8.30 8.41
N GLY A 60 -2.66 -7.60 7.57
CA GLY A 60 -2.81 -6.15 7.38
C GLY A 60 -4.12 -5.80 6.68
N ALA A 61 -4.50 -4.52 6.77
CA ALA A 61 -5.66 -4.01 6.04
C ALA A 61 -5.39 -4.04 4.53
N THR A 62 -6.37 -4.51 3.74
CA THR A 62 -6.27 -4.53 2.27
C THR A 62 -7.35 -3.69 1.59
N GLN A 63 -8.05 -2.80 2.33
CA GLN A 63 -8.97 -1.85 1.71
C GLN A 63 -8.22 -0.92 0.74
N SER A 64 -8.92 -0.46 -0.30
CA SER A 64 -8.39 0.43 -1.32
C SER A 64 -7.77 1.71 -0.73
N SER A 65 -8.37 2.25 0.33
CA SER A 65 -7.90 3.44 1.06
C SER A 65 -6.63 3.23 1.90
N LYS A 66 -6.17 1.98 2.05
CA LYS A 66 -5.01 1.58 2.88
C LYS A 66 -3.85 1.02 2.06
N ILE A 67 -4.02 0.91 0.75
CA ILE A 67 -3.01 0.38 -0.18
C ILE A 67 -2.78 1.36 -1.32
N GLY A 68 -1.75 1.15 -2.12
CA GLY A 68 -1.48 1.98 -3.30
C GLY A 68 -1.02 3.41 -2.98
N PHE A 69 -0.46 3.65 -1.80
CA PHE A 69 0.12 4.94 -1.45
C PHE A 69 1.31 5.26 -2.35
N THR A 70 1.26 6.42 -3.00
CA THR A 70 2.36 6.97 -3.79
C THR A 70 2.71 8.35 -3.24
N ARG A 71 3.99 8.71 -3.26
CA ARG A 71 4.48 10.03 -2.86
C ARG A 71 4.93 10.78 -4.10
N PHE A 72 4.36 11.95 -4.33
CA PHE A 72 4.74 12.84 -5.42
C PHE A 72 5.40 14.09 -4.83
N GLU A 73 6.51 14.49 -5.43
CA GLU A 73 7.24 15.70 -5.09
C GLU A 73 7.47 16.49 -6.37
N THR A 74 7.35 17.81 -6.31
CA THR A 74 7.61 18.70 -7.46
C THR A 74 8.30 19.95 -6.94
N GLY A 75 9.50 20.20 -7.44
CA GLY A 75 10.25 21.41 -7.12
C GLY A 75 9.69 22.65 -7.82
N ALA A 76 10.10 23.82 -7.35
CA ALA A 76 9.83 25.07 -8.05
C ALA A 76 10.60 25.13 -9.40
N GLN A 77 10.15 26.00 -10.31
CA GLN A 77 10.90 26.29 -11.52
C GLN A 77 12.28 26.85 -11.17
N SER A 78 13.34 26.20 -11.65
CA SER A 78 14.71 26.69 -11.44
C SER A 78 15.00 27.89 -12.35
N PHE A 79 15.51 28.97 -11.77
CA PHE A 79 16.00 30.16 -12.49
C PHE A 79 17.53 30.30 -12.45
N THR A 80 18.22 29.32 -11.86
CA THR A 80 19.68 29.32 -11.66
C THR A 80 20.32 28.13 -12.37
N SER A 81 21.55 28.30 -12.84
CA SER A 81 22.37 27.21 -13.40
C SER A 81 23.59 26.93 -12.52
N GLY A 82 24.09 25.70 -12.57
CA GLY A 82 25.23 25.21 -11.81
C GLY A 82 25.23 23.68 -11.77
N VAL A 83 26.33 23.08 -11.29
CA VAL A 83 26.39 21.62 -11.04
C VAL A 83 25.51 21.31 -9.83
N VAL A 84 24.63 20.31 -9.96
CA VAL A 84 23.71 19.87 -8.89
C VAL A 84 24.04 18.44 -8.51
N GLY A 85 24.35 18.21 -7.24
CA GLY A 85 24.46 16.87 -6.66
C GLY A 85 23.17 16.47 -5.96
N LEU A 86 22.54 15.40 -6.44
CA LEU A 86 21.37 14.81 -5.78
C LEU A 86 21.82 13.75 -4.77
N THR A 87 21.19 13.75 -3.59
CA THR A 87 21.34 12.68 -2.61
C THR A 87 19.96 12.29 -2.08
N VAL A 88 19.57 11.03 -2.29
CA VAL A 88 18.39 10.46 -1.64
C VAL A 88 18.83 9.92 -0.30
N GLN A 89 18.36 10.55 0.78
CA GLN A 89 18.69 10.13 2.13
C GLN A 89 17.97 8.83 2.49
N ASN A 90 18.66 7.96 3.23
CA ASN A 90 18.12 6.72 3.77
C ASN A 90 17.32 5.87 2.76
N PHE A 91 17.86 5.66 1.57
CA PHE A 91 17.10 5.08 0.44
C PHE A 91 16.63 3.64 0.68
N ASN A 92 17.29 2.91 1.60
CA ASN A 92 17.01 1.51 1.93
C ASN A 92 16.81 1.25 3.44
N GLY A 93 16.80 2.28 4.28
CA GLY A 93 16.71 2.13 5.74
C GLY A 93 18.07 2.10 6.48
N ILE A 94 19.20 2.17 5.77
CA ILE A 94 20.55 2.15 6.35
C ILE A 94 21.46 3.25 5.77
N GLU A 95 21.44 3.43 4.44
CA GLU A 95 22.42 4.24 3.70
C GLU A 95 21.79 5.37 2.89
N ASP A 96 22.61 6.36 2.51
CA ASP A 96 22.26 7.42 1.55
C ASP A 96 22.69 7.03 0.13
N PHE A 97 21.91 7.42 -0.87
CA PHE A 97 22.25 7.24 -2.29
C PHE A 97 22.66 8.58 -2.91
N LYS A 98 23.92 8.70 -3.33
CA LYS A 98 24.47 9.90 -3.98
C LYS A 98 24.58 9.68 -5.49
N PHE A 99 24.02 10.57 -6.28
CA PHE A 99 24.20 10.56 -7.73
C PHE A 99 25.57 11.15 -8.08
N GLU A 100 26.20 10.62 -9.13
CA GLU A 100 27.43 11.20 -9.68
C GLU A 100 27.11 12.50 -10.43
N ASN A 101 28.06 13.45 -10.39
CA ASN A 101 27.96 14.78 -11.02
C ASN A 101 28.64 14.81 -12.38
#